data_AF-A0A4D6L6L0-F1
#
_entry.id   AF-A0A4D6L6L0-F1
#
_cell.length_a   1.000
_cell.length_b   1.000
_cell.length_c   1.000
_cell.angle_alpha   90.00
_cell.angle_beta   90.00
_cell.angle_gamma   90.00
#
_symmetry.space_group_name_H-M   'P 1'
#
loop_
_entity.id
_entity.type
_entity.pdbx_description
1 polymer ?
#
loop_
_entity_poly.entity_id
_entity_poly.type
_entity_poly.pdbx_seq_one_letter_code
_entity_poly.pdbx_strand_id
1 'polypeptide(L)'
;MAFGLRTKSFAFIEGEAEFVSALQWWNRIDDSDQWQRGTYYALCAAYTLVSFIALVQLVRIQMRVPEYGWTTQKVFHLMNFVVNGCMAVLFGLYKSVFSIRPKALEQVLMELPGLLFFSTYTLLVLFWAEIYHQARSEPAQKLRPAYFIINGFIYLICLWIYMSASKTATGLEAAELFLSVSSFFAALGFLLYGGRLFFLLRRFPIESRGRQKKLYEVGSVTSICCTCFLIRCALLAFSVFGKNTDLDVLNHPILNLVYYLMVEIVPSALVLFILRKLPPRRVSDQYHPIR
;
A
#
# COMPACT_ATOMS: atom_id res chain seq x y z
N MET A 1 49.79 -15.26 -30.58
CA MET A 1 48.49 -15.18 -29.88
C MET A 1 48.47 -13.95 -28.96
N ALA A 2 48.19 -12.74 -29.47
CA ALA A 2 48.21 -11.52 -28.65
C ALA A 2 47.12 -10.50 -29.05
N PHE A 3 45.93 -10.96 -29.46
CA PHE A 3 44.83 -10.09 -29.90
C PHE A 3 43.63 -10.05 -28.92
N GLY A 4 43.67 -10.80 -27.81
CA GLY A 4 42.53 -10.95 -26.89
C GLY A 4 42.53 -10.08 -25.62
N LEU A 5 43.63 -9.37 -25.32
CA LEU A 5 43.77 -8.60 -24.06
C LEU A 5 43.36 -7.13 -24.20
N ARG A 6 43.50 -6.52 -25.38
CA ARG A 6 43.24 -5.09 -25.59
C ARG A 6 41.74 -4.74 -25.59
N THR A 7 40.90 -5.62 -26.13
CA THR A 7 39.44 -5.43 -26.21
C THR A 7 38.76 -5.55 -24.86
N LYS A 8 39.21 -6.46 -23.98
CA LYS A 8 38.68 -6.59 -22.62
C LYS A 8 39.00 -5.36 -21.75
N SER A 9 40.21 -4.80 -21.87
CA SER A 9 40.58 -3.59 -21.15
C SER A 9 39.79 -2.37 -21.64
N PHE A 10 39.52 -2.26 -22.95
CA PHE A 10 38.76 -1.14 -23.52
C PHE A 10 37.28 -1.20 -23.12
N ALA A 11 36.65 -2.37 -23.18
CA ALA A 11 35.27 -2.57 -22.74
C ALA A 11 35.09 -2.35 -21.22
N PHE A 12 36.12 -2.70 -20.42
CA PHE A 12 36.11 -2.41 -18.98
C PHE A 12 36.23 -0.91 -18.70
N ILE A 13 37.09 -0.19 -19.43
CA ILE A 13 37.26 1.26 -19.30
C ILE A 13 36.02 2.02 -19.81
N GLU A 14 35.40 1.59 -20.90
CA GLU A 14 34.13 2.16 -21.38
C GLU A 14 33.00 1.91 -20.36
N GLY A 15 32.89 0.70 -19.80
CA GLY A 15 31.91 0.40 -18.75
C GLY A 15 32.14 1.18 -17.46
N GLU A 16 33.39 1.43 -17.09
CA GLU A 16 33.76 2.26 -15.93
C GLU A 16 33.44 3.74 -16.18
N ALA A 17 33.73 4.26 -17.37
CA ALA A 17 33.39 5.63 -17.76
C ALA A 17 31.88 5.87 -17.85
N GLU A 18 31.12 4.92 -18.41
CA GLU A 18 29.65 4.96 -18.41
C GLU A 18 29.09 4.90 -16.99
N PHE A 19 29.63 4.04 -16.13
CA PHE A 19 29.23 3.95 -14.73
C PHE A 19 29.49 5.26 -13.96
N VAL A 20 30.68 5.84 -14.11
CA VAL A 20 31.03 7.13 -13.48
C VAL A 20 30.14 8.26 -14.01
N SER A 21 29.86 8.29 -15.32
CA SER A 21 28.94 9.25 -15.92
C SER A 21 27.51 9.11 -15.38
N ALA A 22 27.02 7.87 -15.26
CA ALA A 22 25.72 7.56 -14.68
C ALA A 22 25.65 7.97 -13.20
N LEU A 23 26.70 7.72 -12.42
CA LEU A 23 26.79 8.11 -11.02
C LEU A 23 26.83 9.64 -10.85
N GLN A 24 27.58 10.35 -11.70
CA GLN A 24 27.61 11.81 -11.70
C GLN A 24 26.28 12.43 -12.16
N TRP A 25 25.59 11.79 -13.09
CA TRP A 25 24.23 12.18 -13.47
C TRP A 25 23.25 11.96 -12.32
N TRP A 26 23.35 10.82 -11.62
CA TRP A 26 22.53 10.48 -10.46
C TRP A 26 22.69 11.50 -9.32
N ASN A 27 23.94 11.78 -8.92
CA ASN A 27 24.24 12.75 -7.86
C ASN A 27 23.71 14.16 -8.19
N ARG A 28 23.78 14.57 -9.46
CA ARG A 28 23.24 15.87 -9.91
C ARG A 28 21.72 15.98 -9.77
N ILE A 29 21.01 14.86 -9.88
CA ILE A 29 19.55 14.84 -9.70
C ILE A 29 19.20 14.87 -8.22
N ASP A 30 19.92 14.12 -7.39
CA ASP A 30 19.72 14.09 -5.94
C ASP A 30 19.90 15.48 -5.31
N ASP A 31 20.92 16.21 -5.74
CA ASP A 31 21.21 17.58 -5.28
C ASP A 31 20.26 18.64 -5.87
N SER A 32 19.33 18.27 -6.76
CA SER A 32 18.49 19.23 -7.47
C SER A 32 17.16 19.49 -6.77
N ASP A 33 17.03 20.69 -6.19
CA ASP A 33 15.77 21.22 -5.66
C ASP A 33 14.60 21.16 -6.66
N GLN A 34 14.89 21.30 -7.96
CA GLN A 34 13.86 21.26 -9.00
C GLN A 34 13.28 19.87 -9.17
N TRP A 35 14.12 18.83 -9.12
CA TRP A 35 13.68 17.43 -9.20
C TRP A 35 12.91 17.03 -7.95
N GLN A 36 13.37 17.42 -6.76
CA GLN A 36 12.64 17.20 -5.50
C GLN A 36 11.24 17.83 -5.54
N ARG A 37 11.15 19.10 -5.97
CA ARG A 37 9.86 19.78 -6.19
C ARG A 37 8.97 19.05 -7.18
N GLY A 38 9.53 18.69 -8.34
CA GLY A 38 8.82 17.97 -9.39
C GLY A 38 8.24 16.66 -8.88
N THR A 39 9.04 15.87 -8.16
CA THR A 39 8.62 14.62 -7.54
C THR A 39 7.46 14.82 -6.56
N TYR A 40 7.56 15.75 -5.60
CA TYR A 40 6.50 15.93 -4.62
C TYR A 40 5.19 16.38 -5.26
N TYR A 41 5.22 17.29 -6.24
CA TYR A 41 3.99 17.68 -6.96
C TYR A 41 3.43 16.55 -7.83
N ALA A 42 4.29 15.73 -8.45
CA ALA A 42 3.85 14.56 -9.20
C ALA A 42 3.15 13.53 -8.29
N LEU A 43 3.74 13.25 -7.12
CA LEU A 43 3.14 12.39 -6.09
C LEU A 43 1.81 12.97 -5.60
N CYS A 44 1.78 14.26 -5.26
CA CYS A 44 0.57 14.97 -4.87
C CYS A 44 -0.56 14.79 -5.90
N ALA A 45 -0.26 15.01 -7.19
CA ALA A 45 -1.23 14.84 -8.26
C ALA A 45 -1.72 13.38 -8.39
N ALA A 46 -0.81 12.41 -8.31
CA ALA A 46 -1.14 10.99 -8.40
C ALA A 46 -2.03 10.53 -7.22
N TYR A 47 -1.67 10.88 -5.99
CA TYR A 47 -2.49 10.58 -4.81
C TYR A 47 -3.85 11.28 -4.85
N THR A 48 -3.91 12.53 -5.33
CA THR A 48 -5.17 13.26 -5.51
C THR A 48 -6.10 12.51 -6.47
N LEU A 49 -5.56 12.00 -7.59
CA LEU A 49 -6.32 11.23 -8.56
C LEU A 49 -6.87 9.94 -7.94
N VAL A 50 -6.06 9.17 -7.22
CA VAL A 50 -6.49 7.92 -6.57
C VAL A 50 -7.55 8.22 -5.48
N SER A 51 -7.33 9.25 -4.67
CA SER A 51 -8.28 9.71 -3.65
C SER A 51 -9.64 10.08 -4.27
N PHE A 52 -9.62 10.86 -5.36
CA PHE A 52 -10.83 11.24 -6.09
C PHE A 52 -11.58 10.02 -6.66
N ILE A 53 -10.86 9.06 -7.27
CA ILE A 53 -11.46 7.82 -7.77
C ILE A 53 -12.14 7.05 -6.62
N ALA A 54 -11.48 6.91 -5.46
CA ALA A 54 -12.04 6.24 -4.30
C ALA A 54 -13.32 6.93 -3.80
N LEU A 55 -13.33 8.27 -3.76
CA LEU A 55 -14.51 9.04 -3.38
C LEU A 55 -15.67 8.85 -4.35
N VAL A 56 -15.40 8.92 -5.66
CA VAL A 56 -16.43 8.68 -6.69
C VAL A 56 -17.00 7.27 -6.56
N GLN A 57 -16.16 6.25 -6.32
CA GLN A 57 -16.61 4.89 -6.08
C GLN A 57 -17.48 4.77 -4.83
N LEU A 58 -17.08 5.40 -3.71
CA LEU A 58 -17.85 5.44 -2.47
C LEU A 58 -19.25 6.05 -2.68
N VAL A 59 -19.29 7.23 -3.31
CA VAL A 59 -20.55 7.96 -3.61
C VAL A 59 -21.45 7.11 -4.50
N ARG A 60 -20.89 6.49 -5.55
CA ARG A 60 -21.65 5.58 -6.43
C ARG A 60 -22.23 4.39 -5.68
N ILE A 61 -21.49 3.78 -4.75
CA ILE A 61 -21.98 2.67 -3.93
C ILE A 61 -23.09 3.16 -2.98
N GLN A 62 -22.89 4.30 -2.32
CA GLN A 62 -23.89 4.86 -1.39
C GLN A 62 -25.20 5.20 -2.09
N MET A 63 -25.16 5.79 -3.28
CA MET A 63 -26.36 6.08 -4.09
C MET A 63 -27.00 4.82 -4.68
N ARG A 64 -26.22 3.75 -4.92
CA ARG A 64 -26.73 2.50 -5.51
C ARG A 64 -27.51 1.67 -4.51
N VAL A 65 -27.05 1.63 -3.26
CA VAL A 65 -27.55 0.78 -2.16
C VAL A 65 -27.53 1.55 -0.82
N PRO A 66 -28.36 2.60 -0.65
CA PRO A 66 -28.43 3.36 0.60
C PRO A 66 -28.92 2.50 1.79
N GLU A 67 -29.75 1.50 1.54
CA GLU A 67 -30.39 0.65 2.55
C GLU A 67 -29.44 -0.29 3.31
N TYR A 68 -28.28 -0.61 2.75
CA TYR A 68 -27.32 -1.55 3.35
C TYR A 68 -26.39 -0.92 4.40
N GLY A 69 -26.63 0.34 4.81
CA GLY A 69 -25.82 1.04 5.81
C GLY A 69 -24.33 1.08 5.43
N TRP A 70 -23.46 1.09 6.44
CA TRP A 70 -22.00 1.09 6.27
C TRP A 70 -21.44 -0.34 6.16
N THR A 71 -21.18 -0.79 4.92
CA THR A 71 -20.55 -2.09 4.65
C THR A 71 -19.02 -1.99 4.65
N THR A 72 -18.32 -3.11 4.85
CA THR A 72 -16.85 -3.19 4.77
C THR A 72 -16.30 -2.63 3.46
N GLN A 73 -17.03 -2.80 2.35
CA GLN A 73 -16.67 -2.21 1.06
C GLN A 73 -16.73 -0.66 1.08
N LYS A 74 -17.80 -0.06 1.63
CA LYS A 74 -17.89 1.40 1.77
C LYS A 74 -16.78 1.93 2.68
N VAL A 75 -16.49 1.24 3.77
CA VAL A 75 -15.38 1.59 4.68
C VAL A 75 -14.05 1.51 3.94
N PHE A 76 -13.80 0.47 3.14
CA PHE A 76 -12.57 0.34 2.35
C PHE A 76 -12.36 1.51 1.37
N HIS A 77 -13.41 1.94 0.64
CA HIS A 77 -13.31 3.10 -0.25
C HIS A 77 -13.14 4.41 0.52
N LEU A 78 -13.82 4.57 1.66
CA LEU A 78 -13.64 5.73 2.54
C LEU A 78 -12.20 5.82 3.06
N MET A 79 -11.66 4.71 3.56
CA MET A 79 -10.28 4.67 4.04
C MET A 79 -9.27 4.95 2.92
N ASN A 80 -9.51 4.44 1.70
CA ASN A 80 -8.70 4.80 0.53
C ASN A 80 -8.77 6.29 0.20
N PHE A 81 -9.97 6.89 0.24
CA PHE A 81 -10.12 8.34 0.05
C PHE A 81 -9.30 9.12 1.08
N VAL A 82 -9.40 8.74 2.36
CA VAL A 82 -8.69 9.38 3.47
C VAL A 82 -7.18 9.20 3.34
N VAL A 83 -6.66 7.98 3.20
CA VAL A 83 -5.21 7.75 3.17
C VAL A 83 -4.54 8.43 1.97
N ASN A 84 -5.12 8.31 0.77
CA ASN A 84 -4.58 8.94 -0.43
C ASN A 84 -4.76 10.47 -0.36
N GLY A 85 -5.87 10.96 0.22
CA GLY A 85 -6.08 12.39 0.43
C GLY A 85 -5.08 12.99 1.41
N CYS A 86 -4.81 12.30 2.51
CA CYS A 86 -3.78 12.68 3.47
C CYS A 86 -2.40 12.74 2.80
N MET A 87 -2.01 11.70 2.05
CA MET A 87 -0.74 11.71 1.30
C MET A 87 -0.68 12.88 0.31
N ALA A 88 -1.75 13.13 -0.46
CA ALA A 88 -1.80 14.26 -1.37
C ALA A 88 -1.58 15.60 -0.67
N VAL A 89 -2.22 15.82 0.48
CA VAL A 89 -2.03 17.04 1.29
C VAL A 89 -0.60 17.15 1.80
N LEU A 90 -0.01 16.07 2.31
CA LEU A 90 1.37 16.08 2.81
C LEU A 90 2.37 16.43 1.71
N PHE A 91 2.26 15.80 0.53
CA PHE A 91 3.13 16.13 -0.59
C PHE A 91 2.86 17.52 -1.18
N GLY A 92 1.60 17.97 -1.22
CA GLY A 92 1.25 19.31 -1.69
C GLY A 92 1.75 20.42 -0.76
N LEU A 93 1.80 20.15 0.55
CA LEU A 93 2.26 21.05 1.60
C LEU A 93 3.64 20.71 2.14
N TYR A 94 4.46 19.97 1.38
CA TYR A 94 5.71 19.38 1.87
C TYR A 94 6.64 20.43 2.53
N LYS A 95 6.73 21.66 1.98
CA LYS A 95 7.52 22.76 2.57
C LYS A 95 7.05 23.10 3.99
N SER A 96 5.75 23.20 4.20
CA SER A 96 5.16 23.50 5.50
C SER A 96 5.36 22.33 6.46
N VAL A 97 5.17 21.09 5.98
CA VAL A 97 5.33 19.86 6.78
C VAL A 97 6.76 19.72 7.29
N PHE A 98 7.76 19.86 6.43
CA PHE A 98 9.18 19.79 6.83
C PHE A 98 9.65 21.00 7.68
N SER A 99 8.84 22.07 7.74
CA SER A 99 9.10 23.24 8.59
C SER A 99 8.47 23.14 9.98
N ILE A 100 7.73 22.06 10.28
CA ILE A 100 7.08 21.87 11.57
C ILE A 100 8.13 21.72 12.68
N ARG A 101 8.04 22.56 13.71
CA ARG A 101 8.66 22.31 15.01
C ARG A 101 7.55 21.83 15.95
N PRO A 102 7.59 20.65 16.58
CA PRO A 102 8.71 19.73 16.87
C PRO A 102 8.94 18.59 15.87
N LYS A 103 10.17 18.07 15.79
CA LYS A 103 10.57 16.97 14.88
C LYS A 103 9.81 15.66 15.08
N ALA A 104 9.39 15.36 16.31
CA ALA A 104 8.54 14.20 16.60
C ALA A 104 7.19 14.29 15.86
N LEU A 105 6.61 15.49 15.77
CA LEU A 105 5.32 15.70 15.10
C LEU A 105 5.46 15.56 13.58
N GLU A 106 6.55 16.07 13.02
CA GLU A 106 6.88 15.88 11.60
C GLU A 106 7.00 14.38 11.25
N GLN A 107 7.75 13.61 12.03
CA GLN A 107 7.91 12.16 11.83
C GLN A 107 6.57 11.42 11.94
N VAL A 108 5.80 11.65 13.00
CA VAL A 108 4.49 11.01 13.18
C VAL A 108 3.54 11.36 12.03
N LEU A 109 3.56 12.60 11.57
CA LEU A 109 2.70 13.07 10.48
C LEU A 109 3.04 12.41 9.14
N MET A 110 4.32 12.17 8.86
CA MET A 110 4.77 11.48 7.65
C MET A 110 4.46 9.98 7.67
N GLU A 111 4.34 9.39 8.85
CA GLU A 111 4.19 7.93 9.03
C GLU A 111 2.74 7.49 9.21
N LEU A 112 1.90 8.38 9.73
CA LEU A 112 0.47 8.14 9.91
C LEU A 112 -0.23 7.65 8.62
N PRO A 113 0.02 8.20 7.43
CA PRO A 113 -0.55 7.67 6.19
C PRO A 113 -0.10 6.23 5.90
N GLY A 114 1.14 5.87 6.23
CA GLY A 114 1.64 4.50 6.11
C GLY A 114 0.87 3.52 6.98
N LEU A 115 0.56 3.92 8.23
CA LEU A 115 -0.29 3.14 9.13
C LEU A 115 -1.74 3.06 8.64
N LEU A 116 -2.29 4.16 8.12
CA LEU A 116 -3.62 4.18 7.53
C LEU A 116 -3.70 3.27 6.31
N PHE A 117 -2.66 3.23 5.49
CA PHE A 117 -2.53 2.29 4.36
C PHE A 117 -2.57 0.85 4.87
N PHE A 118 -1.74 0.52 5.86
CA PHE A 118 -1.77 -0.81 6.50
C PHE A 118 -3.19 -1.20 6.97
N SER A 119 -3.87 -0.33 7.70
CA SER A 119 -5.24 -0.58 8.18
C SER A 119 -6.22 -0.76 7.03
N THR A 120 -6.10 0.06 5.99
CA THR A 120 -6.97 0.02 4.80
C THR A 120 -6.88 -1.31 4.09
N TYR A 121 -5.67 -1.85 3.91
CA TYR A 121 -5.50 -3.12 3.19
C TYR A 121 -5.71 -4.33 4.08
N THR A 122 -5.38 -4.28 5.37
CA THR A 122 -5.73 -5.37 6.29
C THR A 122 -7.25 -5.47 6.52
N LEU A 123 -8.02 -4.42 6.22
CA LEU A 123 -9.49 -4.51 6.15
C LEU A 123 -9.95 -5.49 5.05
N LEU A 124 -9.21 -5.60 3.94
CA LEU A 124 -9.49 -6.62 2.91
C LEU A 124 -9.20 -8.03 3.42
N VAL A 125 -8.15 -8.20 4.22
CA VAL A 125 -7.86 -9.48 4.87
C VAL A 125 -9.01 -9.86 5.81
N LEU A 126 -9.48 -8.91 6.64
CA LEU A 126 -10.67 -9.11 7.46
C LEU A 126 -11.88 -9.48 6.59
N PHE A 127 -12.12 -8.75 5.51
CA PHE A 127 -13.25 -9.02 4.60
C PHE A 127 -13.18 -10.44 4.00
N TRP A 128 -12.00 -10.89 3.60
CA TRP A 128 -11.82 -12.25 3.07
C TRP A 128 -11.93 -13.31 4.14
N ALA A 129 -11.45 -13.05 5.34
CA ALA A 129 -11.63 -13.92 6.50
C ALA A 129 -13.12 -14.08 6.82
N GLU A 130 -13.90 -12.99 6.79
CA GLU A 130 -15.35 -13.05 6.98
C GLU A 130 -16.03 -13.92 5.93
N ILE A 131 -15.72 -13.73 4.64
CA ILE A 131 -16.28 -14.56 3.55
C ILE A 131 -15.89 -16.03 3.72
N TYR A 132 -14.62 -16.29 4.06
CA TYR A 132 -14.12 -17.64 4.26
C TYR A 132 -14.84 -18.36 5.42
N HIS A 133 -14.95 -17.70 6.58
CA HIS A 133 -15.66 -18.26 7.74
C HIS A 133 -17.15 -18.47 7.45
N GLN A 134 -17.81 -17.51 6.78
CA GLN A 134 -19.21 -17.64 6.38
C GLN A 134 -19.42 -18.84 5.45
N ALA A 135 -18.55 -19.03 4.46
CA ALA A 135 -18.63 -20.16 3.53
C ALA A 135 -18.33 -21.53 4.18
N ARG A 136 -17.72 -21.51 5.37
CA ARG A 136 -17.42 -22.70 6.20
C ARG A 136 -18.45 -22.92 7.32
N SER A 137 -19.44 -22.03 7.46
CA SER A 137 -20.35 -22.00 8.61
C SER A 137 -19.63 -21.89 9.96
N GLU A 138 -18.44 -21.27 9.96
CA GLU A 138 -17.63 -21.02 11.16
C GLU A 138 -17.95 -19.63 11.74
N PRO A 139 -17.90 -19.46 13.07
CA PRO A 139 -18.22 -18.19 13.70
C PRO A 139 -17.21 -17.10 13.30
N ALA A 140 -17.72 -15.97 12.79
CA ALA A 140 -16.93 -14.81 12.34
C ALA A 140 -16.97 -13.60 13.31
N GLN A 141 -17.73 -13.69 14.40
CA GLN A 141 -18.02 -12.57 15.31
C GLN A 141 -16.77 -11.95 15.94
N LYS A 142 -15.72 -12.75 16.14
CA LYS A 142 -14.46 -12.32 16.76
C LYS A 142 -13.50 -11.62 15.78
N LEU A 143 -13.73 -11.71 14.47
CA LEU A 143 -12.81 -11.19 13.47
C LEU A 143 -12.75 -9.66 13.46
N ARG A 144 -13.89 -8.97 13.53
CA ARG A 144 -13.92 -7.49 13.56
C ARG A 144 -13.29 -6.92 14.83
N PRO A 145 -13.64 -7.39 16.05
CA PRO A 145 -12.94 -6.95 17.25
C PRO A 145 -11.43 -7.20 17.18
N ALA A 146 -11.00 -8.38 16.71
CA ALA A 146 -9.58 -8.68 16.56
C ALA A 146 -8.87 -7.69 15.61
N TYR A 147 -9.49 -7.35 14.47
CA TYR A 147 -8.95 -6.35 13.55
C TYR A 147 -8.75 -4.98 14.23
N PHE A 148 -9.76 -4.48 14.97
CA PHE A 148 -9.64 -3.20 15.67
C PHE A 148 -8.60 -3.23 16.78
N ILE A 149 -8.54 -4.33 17.55
CA ILE A 149 -7.55 -4.52 18.62
C ILE A 149 -6.14 -4.53 18.04
N ILE A 150 -5.88 -5.33 16.99
CA ILE A 150 -4.57 -5.42 16.35
C ILE A 150 -4.15 -4.07 15.77
N ASN A 151 -5.03 -3.36 15.06
CA ASN A 151 -4.73 -2.03 14.55
C ASN A 151 -4.45 -1.04 15.68
N GLY A 152 -5.25 -1.06 16.76
CA GLY A 152 -5.02 -0.23 17.93
C GLY A 152 -3.64 -0.47 18.54
N PHE A 153 -3.24 -1.73 18.73
CA PHE A 153 -1.91 -2.07 19.22
C PHE A 153 -0.80 -1.59 18.30
N ILE A 154 -0.94 -1.78 16.98
CA ILE A 154 0.07 -1.35 16.00
C ILE A 154 0.25 0.17 16.06
N TYR A 155 -0.85 0.93 16.11
CA TYR A 155 -0.79 2.40 16.18
C TYR A 155 -0.18 2.87 17.48
N LEU A 156 -0.57 2.28 18.62
CA LEU A 156 -0.03 2.66 19.93
C LEU A 156 1.47 2.38 20.03
N ILE A 157 1.94 1.21 19.58
CA ILE A 157 3.36 0.86 19.57
C ILE A 157 4.12 1.80 18.63
N CYS A 158 3.60 2.01 17.42
CA CYS A 158 4.24 2.89 16.43
C CYS A 158 4.39 4.32 16.96
N LEU A 159 3.31 4.91 17.48
CA LEU A 159 3.34 6.24 18.09
C LEU A 159 4.30 6.29 19.28
N TRP A 160 4.31 5.27 20.13
CA TRP A 160 5.24 5.20 21.26
C TRP A 160 6.71 5.14 20.80
N ILE A 161 7.00 4.36 19.76
CA ILE A 161 8.33 4.30 19.15
C ILE A 161 8.70 5.68 18.61
N TYR A 162 7.89 6.33 17.76
CA TYR A 162 8.24 7.64 17.18
C TYR A 162 8.41 8.75 18.23
N MET A 163 7.56 8.76 19.26
CA MET A 163 7.69 9.71 20.37
C MET A 163 8.99 9.48 21.17
N SER A 164 9.41 8.22 21.31
CA SER A 164 10.67 7.85 21.99
C SER A 164 11.90 8.03 21.08
N ALA A 165 11.73 7.82 19.77
CA ALA A 165 12.76 7.81 18.74
C ALA A 165 13.26 9.20 18.37
N SER A 166 12.42 10.23 18.56
CA SER A 166 12.80 11.63 18.38
C SER A 166 14.02 12.09 19.19
N LYS A 167 14.55 11.23 20.07
CA LYS A 167 15.70 11.48 20.95
C LYS A 167 16.99 10.75 20.56
N THR A 168 16.94 9.69 19.73
CA THR A 168 18.13 8.85 19.42
C THR A 168 18.04 8.19 18.04
N ALA A 169 19.19 8.03 17.35
CA ALA A 169 19.27 7.33 16.06
C ALA A 169 18.74 5.88 16.11
N THR A 170 19.00 5.18 17.22
CA THR A 170 18.49 3.83 17.49
C THR A 170 16.96 3.72 17.49
N GLY A 171 16.25 4.81 17.77
CA GLY A 171 14.80 4.81 17.77
C GLY A 171 14.21 4.84 16.36
N LEU A 172 14.88 5.49 15.41
CA LEU A 172 14.43 5.53 14.01
C LEU A 172 14.57 4.14 13.38
N GLU A 173 15.70 3.47 13.59
CA GLU A 173 15.92 2.07 13.17
C GLU A 173 14.85 1.14 13.77
N ALA A 174 14.48 1.33 15.04
CA ALA A 174 13.43 0.55 15.68
C ALA A 174 12.04 0.77 15.04
N ALA A 175 11.75 2.00 14.59
CA ALA A 175 10.49 2.33 13.93
C ALA A 175 10.40 1.66 12.55
N GLU A 176 11.46 1.74 11.76
CA GLU A 176 11.56 1.09 10.45
C GLU A 176 11.47 -0.44 10.57
N LEU A 177 12.16 -1.03 11.53
CA LEU A 177 12.07 -2.47 11.80
C LEU A 177 10.65 -2.88 12.20
N PHE A 178 9.98 -2.11 13.05
CA PHE A 178 8.60 -2.36 13.45
C PHE A 178 7.63 -2.29 12.26
N LEU A 179 7.79 -1.30 11.38
CA LEU A 179 6.99 -1.18 10.16
C LEU A 179 7.30 -2.30 9.15
N SER A 180 8.55 -2.75 9.06
CA SER A 180 8.95 -3.90 8.24
C SER A 180 8.25 -5.18 8.71
N VAL A 181 8.32 -5.48 10.01
CA VAL A 181 7.66 -6.63 10.62
C VAL A 181 6.14 -6.55 10.46
N SER A 182 5.55 -5.38 10.67
CA SER A 182 4.11 -5.17 10.46
C SER A 182 3.72 -5.44 9.00
N SER A 183 4.50 -4.95 8.04
CA SER A 183 4.29 -5.19 6.60
C SER A 183 4.39 -6.69 6.26
N PHE A 184 5.34 -7.41 6.85
CA PHE A 184 5.45 -8.86 6.69
C PHE A 184 4.19 -9.59 7.17
N PHE A 185 3.65 -9.22 8.35
CA PHE A 185 2.42 -9.82 8.86
C PHE A 185 1.18 -9.47 8.01
N ALA A 186 1.11 -8.27 7.42
CA ALA A 186 0.07 -7.96 6.44
C ALA A 186 0.16 -8.88 5.21
N ALA A 187 1.36 -9.06 4.64
CA ALA A 187 1.58 -9.96 3.52
C ALA A 187 1.16 -11.40 3.86
N LEU A 188 1.54 -11.89 5.05
CA LEU A 188 1.10 -13.20 5.55
C LEU A 188 -0.42 -13.28 5.69
N GLY A 189 -1.08 -12.23 6.20
CA GLY A 189 -2.54 -12.16 6.28
C GLY A 189 -3.22 -12.32 4.91
N PHE A 190 -2.70 -11.63 3.88
CA PHE A 190 -3.15 -11.77 2.51
C PHE A 190 -2.94 -13.19 1.98
N LEU A 191 -1.76 -13.79 2.17
CA LEU A 191 -1.48 -15.16 1.74
C LEU A 191 -2.40 -16.17 2.43
N LEU A 192 -2.61 -16.04 3.74
CA LEU A 192 -3.42 -16.97 4.51
C LEU A 192 -4.90 -16.87 4.14
N TYR A 193 -5.53 -15.70 4.31
CA TYR A 193 -6.98 -15.59 4.08
C TYR A 193 -7.35 -15.44 2.61
N GLY A 194 -6.51 -14.76 1.82
CA GLY A 194 -6.68 -14.67 0.36
C GLY A 194 -6.43 -16.00 -0.32
N GLY A 195 -5.35 -16.69 0.05
CA GLY A 195 -5.05 -18.03 -0.44
C GLY A 195 -6.14 -19.04 -0.06
N ARG A 196 -6.55 -19.09 1.21
CA ARG A 196 -7.65 -19.97 1.67
C ARG A 196 -8.94 -19.71 0.92
N LEU A 197 -9.33 -18.45 0.73
CA LEU A 197 -10.53 -18.09 -0.02
C LEU A 197 -10.39 -18.44 -1.51
N PHE A 198 -9.22 -18.23 -2.11
CA PHE A 198 -8.93 -18.62 -3.49
C PHE A 198 -9.09 -20.13 -3.71
N PHE A 199 -8.49 -20.95 -2.85
CA PHE A 199 -8.63 -22.41 -2.92
C PHE A 199 -10.07 -22.87 -2.68
N LEU A 200 -10.79 -22.23 -1.74
CA LEU A 200 -12.19 -22.51 -1.48
C LEU A 200 -13.06 -22.24 -2.72
N LEU A 201 -12.83 -21.12 -3.40
CA LEU A 201 -13.56 -20.76 -4.62
C LEU A 201 -13.23 -21.69 -5.80
N ARG A 202 -12.01 -22.24 -5.86
CA ARG A 202 -11.57 -23.18 -6.90
C ARG A 202 -12.10 -24.61 -6.73
N ARG A 203 -12.45 -25.01 -5.49
CA ARG A 203 -12.85 -26.40 -5.18
C ARG A 203 -14.21 -26.80 -5.75
N PHE A 204 -15.09 -25.85 -6.01
CA PHE A 204 -16.40 -26.11 -6.59
C PHE A 204 -16.34 -25.94 -8.11
N PRO A 205 -17.09 -26.75 -8.90
CA PRO A 205 -17.09 -26.65 -10.35
C PRO A 205 -17.44 -25.21 -10.77
N ILE A 206 -16.57 -24.61 -11.59
CA ILE A 206 -16.67 -23.22 -12.03
C ILE A 206 -17.70 -23.15 -13.18
N GLU A 207 -18.96 -23.44 -12.87
CA GLU A 207 -20.03 -23.48 -13.87
C GLU A 207 -20.56 -22.08 -14.22
N SER A 208 -20.30 -21.07 -13.37
CA SER A 208 -20.78 -19.70 -13.58
C SER A 208 -19.66 -18.69 -13.86
N ARG A 209 -19.84 -17.88 -14.93
CA ARG A 209 -18.96 -16.74 -15.27
C ARG A 209 -18.77 -15.76 -14.10
N GLY A 210 -19.77 -15.62 -13.24
CA GLY A 210 -19.71 -14.79 -12.03
C GLY A 210 -18.69 -15.29 -11.00
N ARG A 211 -18.61 -16.61 -10.79
CA ARG A 211 -17.66 -17.22 -9.84
C ARG A 211 -16.23 -17.14 -10.35
N GLN A 212 -15.99 -17.38 -11.64
CA GLN A 212 -14.67 -17.22 -12.25
C GLN A 212 -14.13 -15.80 -12.09
N LYS A 213 -14.98 -14.80 -12.31
CA LYS A 213 -14.63 -13.41 -12.06
C LYS A 213 -14.27 -13.15 -10.59
N LYS A 214 -15.03 -13.71 -9.64
CA LYS A 214 -14.73 -13.53 -8.21
C LYS A 214 -13.41 -14.19 -7.79
N LEU A 215 -13.09 -15.35 -8.37
CA LEU A 215 -11.81 -16.01 -8.19
C LEU A 215 -10.65 -15.14 -8.68
N TYR A 216 -10.80 -14.51 -9.86
CA TYR A 216 -9.81 -13.56 -10.39
C TYR A 216 -9.68 -12.34 -9.47
N GLU A 217 -10.79 -11.75 -9.01
CA GLU A 217 -10.76 -10.62 -8.06
C GLU A 217 -9.96 -10.96 -6.80
N VAL A 218 -10.24 -12.11 -6.15
CA VAL A 218 -9.54 -12.52 -4.93
C VAL A 218 -8.07 -12.81 -5.23
N GLY A 219 -7.77 -13.60 -6.26
CA GLY A 219 -6.40 -13.98 -6.61
C GLY A 219 -5.53 -12.77 -6.97
N SER A 220 -6.03 -11.88 -7.83
CA SER A 220 -5.30 -10.68 -8.25
C SER A 220 -5.06 -9.71 -7.09
N VAL A 221 -6.09 -9.41 -6.29
CA VAL A 221 -5.91 -8.52 -5.12
C VAL A 221 -4.97 -9.16 -4.11
N THR A 222 -5.00 -10.49 -3.93
CA THR A 222 -4.11 -11.20 -2.99
C THR A 222 -2.67 -11.03 -3.44
N SER A 223 -2.40 -11.28 -4.72
CA SER A 223 -1.07 -11.16 -5.29
C SER A 223 -0.56 -9.73 -5.21
N ILE A 224 -1.36 -8.74 -5.63
CA ILE A 224 -0.96 -7.33 -5.62
C ILE A 224 -0.61 -6.87 -4.21
N CYS A 225 -1.51 -7.09 -3.24
CA CYS A 225 -1.28 -6.64 -1.87
C CYS A 225 -0.14 -7.42 -1.20
N CYS A 226 -0.04 -8.73 -1.39
CA CYS A 226 1.06 -9.53 -0.85
C CYS A 226 2.41 -9.04 -1.38
N THR A 227 2.54 -8.90 -2.70
CA THR A 227 3.80 -8.41 -3.32
C THR A 227 4.13 -7.01 -2.84
N CYS A 228 3.14 -6.11 -2.81
CA CYS A 228 3.28 -4.75 -2.28
C CYS A 228 3.84 -4.73 -0.85
N PHE A 229 3.23 -5.46 0.08
CA PHE A 229 3.69 -5.51 1.47
C PHE A 229 5.03 -6.23 1.64
N LEU A 230 5.35 -7.22 0.80
CA LEU A 230 6.67 -7.85 0.79
C LEU A 230 7.76 -6.89 0.30
N ILE A 231 7.50 -6.12 -0.75
CA ILE A 231 8.43 -5.07 -1.21
C ILE A 231 8.63 -4.04 -0.09
N ARG A 232 7.54 -3.57 0.55
CA ARG A 232 7.63 -2.65 1.69
C ARG A 232 8.46 -3.21 2.84
N CYS A 233 8.21 -4.47 3.21
CA CYS A 233 8.98 -5.17 4.25
C CYS A 233 10.46 -5.23 3.88
N ALA A 234 10.79 -5.66 2.66
CA ALA A 234 12.16 -5.80 2.19
C ALA A 234 12.89 -4.44 2.20
N LEU A 235 12.28 -3.39 1.63
CA LEU A 235 12.90 -2.06 1.57
C LEU A 235 13.16 -1.48 2.96
N LEU A 236 12.20 -1.62 3.89
CA LEU A 236 12.39 -1.18 5.28
C LEU A 236 13.45 -2.01 6.01
N ALA A 237 13.52 -3.33 5.76
CA ALA A 237 14.57 -4.17 6.33
C ALA A 237 15.96 -3.81 5.77
N PHE A 238 16.05 -3.53 4.47
CA PHE A 238 17.28 -3.07 3.84
C PHE A 238 17.74 -1.72 4.39
N SER A 239 16.81 -0.80 4.69
CA SER A 239 17.12 0.47 5.36
C SER A 239 17.80 0.24 6.71
N VAL A 240 17.26 -0.67 7.54
CA VAL A 240 17.81 -0.97 8.88
C VAL A 240 19.13 -1.73 8.84
N PHE A 241 19.26 -2.74 7.97
CA PHE A 241 20.43 -3.63 7.97
C PHE A 241 21.55 -3.18 7.02
N GLY A 242 21.25 -2.31 6.05
CA GLY A 242 22.18 -1.81 5.06
C GLY A 242 23.05 -0.67 5.58
N LYS A 243 24.01 -0.97 6.46
CA LYS A 243 24.92 0.03 7.10
C LYS A 243 25.74 0.93 6.15
N ASN A 244 25.73 0.69 4.83
CA ASN A 244 26.49 1.46 3.82
C ASN A 244 25.62 1.96 2.65
N THR A 245 24.30 1.87 2.77
CA THR A 245 23.36 2.33 1.74
C THR A 245 22.49 3.41 2.35
N ASP A 246 22.74 4.68 1.99
CA ASP A 246 21.81 5.79 2.22
C ASP A 246 20.55 5.56 1.37
N LEU A 247 19.76 4.55 1.73
CA LEU A 247 18.40 4.34 1.23
C LEU A 247 17.44 5.22 2.01
N ASP A 248 17.85 6.46 2.33
CA ASP A 248 16.92 7.44 2.85
C ASP A 248 16.07 7.89 1.65
N VAL A 249 15.05 7.09 1.37
CA VAL A 249 14.17 7.19 0.19
C VAL A 249 13.60 8.60 0.08
N LEU A 250 13.43 9.31 1.21
CA LEU A 250 13.00 10.69 1.27
C LEU A 250 13.97 11.69 0.62
N ASN A 251 15.29 11.42 0.67
CA ASN A 251 16.33 12.33 0.18
C ASN A 251 16.61 12.16 -1.33
N HIS A 252 16.24 11.01 -1.90
CA HIS A 252 16.46 10.69 -3.31
C HIS A 252 15.16 10.86 -4.12
N PRO A 253 14.97 11.96 -4.88
CA PRO A 253 13.68 12.28 -5.50
C PRO A 253 13.16 11.22 -6.47
N ILE A 254 14.03 10.53 -7.21
CA ILE A 254 13.60 9.45 -8.12
C ILE A 254 13.25 8.19 -7.33
N LEU A 255 14.08 7.80 -6.36
CA LEU A 255 13.83 6.62 -5.54
C LEU A 255 12.53 6.78 -4.73
N ASN A 256 12.29 7.98 -4.21
CA ASN A 256 11.05 8.35 -3.53
C ASN A 256 9.83 8.16 -4.42
N LEU A 257 9.90 8.69 -5.63
CA LEU A 257 8.84 8.56 -6.63
C LEU A 257 8.56 7.08 -6.92
N VAL A 258 9.61 6.29 -7.19
CA VAL A 258 9.50 4.86 -7.49
C VAL A 258 8.89 4.09 -6.32
N TYR A 259 9.32 4.37 -5.09
CA TYR A 259 8.81 3.74 -3.87
C TYR A 259 7.29 3.93 -3.74
N TYR A 260 6.84 5.18 -3.69
CA TYR A 260 5.42 5.48 -3.49
C TYR A 260 4.56 5.03 -4.68
N LEU A 261 5.09 5.08 -5.90
CA LEU A 261 4.40 4.51 -7.05
C LEU A 261 4.19 3.00 -6.92
N MET A 262 5.26 2.24 -6.63
CA MET A 262 5.25 0.78 -6.65
C MET A 262 4.54 0.18 -5.43
N VAL A 263 4.68 0.81 -4.27
CA VAL A 263 4.22 0.26 -2.99
C VAL A 263 2.90 0.86 -2.53
N GLU A 264 2.48 2.02 -3.05
CA GLU A 264 1.23 2.66 -2.59
C GLU A 264 0.26 3.00 -3.71
N ILE A 265 0.67 3.82 -4.67
CA ILE A 265 -0.22 4.39 -5.69
C ILE A 265 -0.71 3.31 -6.67
N VAL A 266 0.21 2.56 -7.29
CA VAL A 266 -0.14 1.52 -8.28
C VAL A 266 -0.96 0.39 -7.62
N PRO A 267 -0.56 -0.19 -6.48
CA PRO A 267 -1.39 -1.15 -5.77
C PRO A 267 -2.79 -0.61 -5.46
N SER A 268 -2.90 0.65 -5.01
CA SER A 268 -4.21 1.26 -4.72
C SER A 268 -5.08 1.45 -5.93
N ALA A 269 -4.53 1.98 -7.02
CA ALA A 269 -5.26 2.15 -8.26
C ALA A 269 -5.74 0.79 -8.81
N LEU A 270 -4.89 -0.23 -8.80
CA LEU A 270 -5.24 -1.57 -9.28
C LEU A 270 -6.31 -2.23 -8.42
N VAL A 271 -6.20 -2.16 -7.09
CA VAL A 271 -7.20 -2.75 -6.18
C VAL A 271 -8.55 -2.05 -6.31
N LEU A 272 -8.57 -0.71 -6.33
CA LEU A 272 -9.80 0.06 -6.59
C LEU A 272 -10.40 -0.26 -7.97
N PHE A 273 -9.57 -0.50 -8.97
CA PHE A 273 -10.02 -0.89 -10.31
C PHE A 273 -10.63 -2.30 -10.33
N ILE A 274 -10.00 -3.26 -9.67
CA ILE A 274 -10.50 -4.64 -9.59
C ILE A 274 -11.82 -4.69 -8.81
N LEU A 275 -11.91 -3.93 -7.71
CA LEU A 275 -13.06 -3.90 -6.81
C LEU A 275 -14.13 -2.86 -7.20
N ARG A 276 -14.02 -2.22 -8.38
CA ARG A 276 -14.95 -1.16 -8.85
C ARG A 276 -16.40 -1.62 -9.06
N LYS A 277 -16.67 -2.92 -9.02
CA LYS A 277 -17.99 -3.46 -9.34
C LYS A 277 -18.98 -3.11 -8.23
N LEU A 278 -20.09 -2.49 -8.63
CA LEU A 278 -21.17 -2.13 -7.71
C LEU A 278 -21.93 -3.38 -7.24
N PRO A 279 -22.43 -3.38 -5.98
CA PRO A 279 -23.33 -4.41 -5.51
C PRO A 279 -24.62 -4.44 -6.35
N PRO A 280 -25.22 -5.63 -6.55
CA PRO A 280 -26.49 -5.75 -7.26
C PRO A 280 -27.58 -4.96 -6.52
N ARG A 281 -28.47 -4.29 -7.26
CA ARG A 281 -29.69 -3.71 -6.66
C ARG A 281 -30.60 -4.86 -6.27
N ARG A 282 -31.27 -4.77 -5.12
CA ARG A 282 -32.44 -5.63 -4.89
C ARG A 282 -33.45 -5.31 -5.98
N VAL A 283 -33.88 -6.33 -6.72
CA VAL A 283 -35.13 -6.24 -7.47
C VAL A 283 -36.19 -6.19 -6.37
N SER A 284 -36.84 -5.04 -6.19
CA SER A 284 -37.99 -4.93 -5.29
C SER A 284 -38.98 -6.02 -5.67
N ASP A 285 -39.42 -6.80 -4.68
CA ASP A 285 -40.33 -7.94 -4.82
C ASP A 285 -41.35 -7.73 -5.95
N GLN A 286 -41.08 -8.33 -7.12
CA GLN A 286 -42.16 -8.66 -8.05
C GLN A 286 -42.87 -9.85 -7.42
N TYR A 287 -43.72 -9.52 -6.44
CA TYR A 287 -44.73 -10.43 -5.92
C TYR A 287 -45.63 -10.73 -7.12
N HIS A 288 -45.35 -11.82 -7.83
CA HIS A 288 -46.34 -12.41 -8.71
C HIS A 288 -47.38 -13.04 -7.80
N PRO A 289 -48.60 -12.48 -7.68
CA PRO A 289 -49.66 -13.21 -7.00
C PRO A 289 -49.86 -14.52 -7.76
N ILE A 290 -49.74 -15.64 -7.06
CA ILE A 290 -50.17 -16.94 -7.55
C ILE A 290 -51.67 -16.80 -7.86
N ARG A 291 -52.05 -17.02 -9.11
CA ARG A 291 -53.43 -17.00 -9.57
C ARG A 291 -53.95 -18.43 -9.67
#